data_AF-A0AAP2ZMB2-F1
#
_entry.id   AF-A0AAP2ZMB2-F1
#
_cell.length_a   1.000
_cell.length_b   1.000
_cell.length_c   1.000
_cell.angle_alpha   90.00
_cell.angle_beta   90.00
_cell.angle_gamma   90.00
#
_symmetry.space_group_name_H-M   'P 1'
#
loop_
_entity.id
_entity.type
_entity.pdbx_description
1 polymer ?
#
loop_
_entity_poly.entity_id
_entity_poly.type
_entity_poly.pdbx_seq_one_letter_code
_entity_poly.pdbx_strand_id
1 'polypeptide(L)'
;MSYKKFNAFLNANMRTFEMVGVLMRIFSFSLVSWLGPESPFMFVWIFNTIDAVLLTWCAALRKDAAYTLLNGFWILIGIVGIARAGGLIH
;
A
#
# COMPACT_ATOMS: atom_id res chain seq x y z
N MET A 1 -2.11 5.03 -21.24
CA MET A 1 -0.68 4.66 -21.27
C MET A 1 -0.58 3.13 -21.23
N SER A 2 0.16 2.49 -22.13
CA SER A 2 0.27 1.01 -22.12
C SER A 2 0.97 0.53 -20.84
N TYR A 3 0.54 -0.60 -20.26
CA TYR A 3 1.17 -1.20 -19.07
C TYR A 3 2.69 -1.40 -19.23
N LYS A 4 3.16 -1.63 -20.46
CA LYS A 4 4.60 -1.72 -20.77
C LYS A 4 5.34 -0.41 -20.52
N LYS A 5 4.74 0.73 -20.88
CA LYS A 5 5.31 2.07 -20.65
C LYS A 5 5.34 2.40 -19.16
N PHE A 6 4.30 2.00 -18.42
CA PHE A 6 4.25 2.17 -16.97
C PHE A 6 5.31 1.32 -16.28
N ASN A 7 5.45 0.04 -16.64
CA ASN A 7 6.50 -0.83 -16.11
C ASN A 7 7.90 -0.30 -16.39
N ALA A 8 8.14 0.25 -17.59
CA ALA A 8 9.43 0.85 -17.92
C ALA A 8 9.73 2.08 -17.03
N PHE A 9 8.73 2.94 -16.81
CA PHE A 9 8.86 4.09 -15.92
C PHE A 9 9.10 3.69 -14.46
N LEU A 10 8.37 2.67 -13.99
CA LEU A 10 8.48 2.16 -12.62
C LEU A 10 9.84 1.48 -12.40
N ASN A 11 10.32 0.67 -13.35
CA ASN A 11 11.66 0.10 -13.30
C ASN A 11 12.75 1.18 -13.31
N ALA A 12 12.60 2.23 -14.11
CA ALA A 12 13.58 3.33 -14.16
C ALA A 12 13.66 4.11 -12.84
N ASN A 13 12.59 4.13 -12.05
CA ASN A 13 12.48 4.89 -10.79
C ASN A 13 12.20 3.98 -9.58
N MET A 14 12.58 2.70 -9.65
CA MET A 14 12.15 1.65 -8.71
C MET A 14 12.39 2.04 -7.25
N ARG A 15 13.62 2.48 -6.95
CA ARG A 15 14.03 2.87 -5.59
C ARG A 15 13.18 4.02 -5.04
N THR A 16 12.81 4.98 -5.89
CA THR A 16 11.98 6.12 -5.50
C THR A 16 10.57 5.64 -5.15
N PHE A 17 9.99 4.76 -5.97
CA PHE A 17 8.67 4.19 -5.69
C PHE A 17 8.65 3.31 -4.44
N GLU A 18 9.67 2.47 -4.24
CA GLU A 18 9.84 1.70 -3.00
C GLU A 18 9.92 2.62 -1.78
N MET A 19 10.74 3.68 -1.83
CA MET A 19 10.86 4.65 -0.73
C MET A 19 9.55 5.40 -0.47
N VAL A 20 8.83 5.82 -1.50
CA VAL A 20 7.52 6.46 -1.36
C VAL A 20 6.55 5.51 -0.66
N GLY A 21 6.46 4.24 -1.10
CA GLY A 21 5.60 3.24 -0.45
C GLY A 21 5.96 3.02 1.03
N VAL A 22 7.26 2.93 1.34
CA VAL A 22 7.73 2.80 2.74
C VAL A 22 7.37 4.03 3.58
N LEU A 23 7.54 5.24 3.05
CA LEU A 23 7.17 6.47 3.76
C LEU A 23 5.66 6.56 4.00
N MET A 24 4.86 6.15 3.03
CA MET A 24 3.40 6.09 3.19
C MET A 24 3.00 5.14 4.32
N ARG A 25 3.68 3.99 4.41
CA ARG A 25 3.49 2.99 5.46
C ARG A 25 3.85 3.54 6.84
N ILE A 26 5.02 4.18 6.97
CA ILE A 26 5.48 4.79 8.22
C ILE A 26 4.50 5.86 8.68
N PHE A 27 4.05 6.73 7.77
CA PHE A 27 3.07 7.77 8.07
C PHE A 27 1.74 7.18 8.56
N SER A 28 1.22 6.16 7.87
CA SER A 28 -0.02 5.47 8.24
C SER A 28 0.05 4.87 9.65
N PHE A 29 1.11 4.11 9.95
CA PHE A 29 1.27 3.50 11.27
C PHE A 29 1.55 4.52 12.37
N SER A 30 2.30 5.58 12.06
CA SER A 30 2.53 6.68 13.02
C SER A 30 1.22 7.37 13.39
N LEU A 31 0.38 7.67 12.39
CA LEU A 31 -0.92 8.31 12.62
C LEU A 31 -1.82 7.46 13.53
N VAL A 32 -1.92 6.15 13.24
CA VAL A 32 -2.69 5.20 14.07
C VAL A 32 -2.11 5.07 15.47
N SER A 33 -0.78 5.04 15.60
CA SER A 33 -0.12 4.89 16.90
C SER A 33 -0.31 6.12 17.79
N TRP A 34 -0.44 7.32 17.21
CA TRP A 34 -0.65 8.56 17.96
C TRP A 34 -2.12 8.85 18.28
N LEU A 35 -3.01 8.73 17.29
CA LEU A 35 -4.41 9.10 17.45
C LEU A 35 -5.28 7.93 17.94
N GLY A 36 -4.80 6.70 17.82
CA GLY A 36 -5.52 5.51 18.27
C GLY A 36 -6.92 5.46 17.65
N PRO A 37 -7.99 5.35 18.46
CA PRO A 37 -9.38 5.34 17.97
C PRO A 37 -9.82 6.61 17.22
N GLU A 38 -9.17 7.76 17.46
CA GLU A 38 -9.50 9.05 16.82
C GLU A 38 -8.84 9.19 15.44
N SER A 39 -8.11 8.17 14.99
CA SER A 39 -7.48 8.16 13.67
C SER A 39 -8.54 8.25 12.57
N PRO A 40 -8.27 8.96 11.46
CA PRO A 40 -9.11 8.91 10.27
C PRO A 40 -8.94 7.55 9.57
N PHE A 41 -9.52 6.49 10.14
CA PHE A 41 -9.27 5.09 9.73
C PHE A 41 -9.51 4.84 8.25
N MET A 42 -10.57 5.42 7.67
CA MET A 42 -10.85 5.31 6.24
C MET A 42 -9.67 5.81 5.39
N PHE A 43 -9.15 7.00 5.73
CA PHE A 43 -8.00 7.58 5.02
C PHE A 43 -6.74 6.72 5.21
N VAL A 44 -6.46 6.28 6.43
CA VAL A 44 -5.31 5.40 6.73
C VAL A 44 -5.39 4.13 5.90
N TRP A 45 -6.54 3.46 5.86
CA TRP A 45 -6.70 2.21 5.11
C TRP A 45 -6.56 2.42 3.61
N ILE A 46 -7.13 3.49 3.05
CA ILE A 46 -6.96 3.83 1.62
C ILE A 46 -5.48 4.09 1.32
N PHE A 47 -4.84 4.96 2.10
CA PHE A 47 -3.45 5.34 1.90
C PHE A 47 -2.52 4.12 2.03
N ASN A 48 -2.79 3.25 3.01
CA ASN A 48 -2.05 2.03 3.22
C ASN A 48 -2.24 0.99 2.10
N THR A 49 -3.45 0.92 1.55
CA THR A 49 -3.75 0.04 0.40
C THR A 49 -3.01 0.51 -0.84
N ILE A 50 -2.94 1.83 -1.08
CA ILE A 50 -2.19 2.40 -2.21
C ILE A 50 -0.70 2.05 -2.10
N ASP A 51 -0.10 2.18 -0.90
CA ASP A 51 1.31 1.79 -0.72
C ASP A 51 1.52 0.29 -0.96
N ALA A 52 0.61 -0.56 -0.47
CA ALA A 52 0.69 -2.00 -0.66
C ALA A 52 0.59 -2.39 -2.14
N VAL A 53 -0.28 -1.74 -2.92
CA VAL A 53 -0.37 -1.94 -4.39
C VAL A 53 0.94 -1.55 -5.07
N LEU A 54 1.49 -0.38 -4.72
CA LEU A 54 2.74 0.11 -5.30
C LEU A 54 3.91 -0.84 -4.99
N LEU A 55 4.08 -1.22 -3.73
CA LEU A 55 5.15 -2.11 -3.29
C LEU A 55 5.00 -3.53 -3.84
N THR A 56 3.77 -4.02 -3.98
CA THR A 56 3.50 -5.30 -4.67
C THR A 56 3.94 -5.24 -6.12
N TRP A 57 3.67 -4.13 -6.83
CA TRP A 57 4.11 -3.95 -8.21
C TRP A 57 5.63 -3.91 -8.34
N CYS A 58 6.31 -3.18 -7.45
CA CYS A 58 7.78 -3.16 -7.36
C CYS A 58 8.35 -4.57 -7.12
N ALA A 59 7.83 -5.29 -6.13
CA ALA A 59 8.29 -6.62 -5.75
C ALA A 59 8.04 -7.65 -6.86
N ALA A 60 6.89 -7.58 -7.55
CA ALA A 60 6.58 -8.45 -8.67
C ALA A 60 7.54 -8.24 -9.84
N LEU A 61 7.87 -6.98 -10.18
CA LEU A 61 8.87 -6.67 -11.22
C LEU A 61 10.27 -7.16 -10.84
N ARG A 62 10.61 -7.12 -9.54
CA ARG A 62 11.88 -7.66 -9.01
C ARG A 62 11.88 -9.19 -8.80
N LYS A 63 10.75 -9.87 -9.02
CA LYS A 63 10.56 -11.29 -8.74
C LYS A 63 10.81 -11.65 -7.27
N ASP A 64 10.51 -10.74 -6.36
CA ASP A 64 10.62 -10.96 -4.92
C ASP A 64 9.31 -11.56 -4.39
N ALA A 65 9.28 -12.89 -4.23
CA ALA A 65 8.08 -13.60 -3.82
C ALA A 65 7.64 -13.25 -2.38
N ALA A 66 8.58 -13.03 -1.47
CA ALA A 66 8.27 -12.74 -0.07
C ALA A 66 7.57 -11.38 0.06
N TYR A 67 8.12 -10.34 -0.58
CA TYR A 67 7.51 -9.01 -0.57
C TYR A 67 6.26 -8.93 -1.43
N THR A 68 6.14 -9.71 -2.50
CA THR A 68 4.90 -9.81 -3.28
C THR A 68 3.78 -10.39 -2.42
N LEU A 69 4.06 -11.46 -1.67
CA LEU A 69 3.08 -12.08 -0.77
C LEU A 69 2.70 -11.15 0.38
N LEU A 70 3.70 -10.54 1.05
CA LEU A 70 3.48 -9.65 2.18
C LEU A 70 2.62 -8.44 1.78
N ASN A 71 3.00 -7.74 0.72
CA ASN A 71 2.26 -6.56 0.29
C ASN A 71 0.90 -6.95 -0.31
N GLY A 72 0.80 -8.09 -1.00
CA GLY A 72 -0.46 -8.66 -1.45
C GLY A 72 -1.44 -8.94 -0.29
N PHE A 73 -0.94 -9.51 0.80
CA PHE A 73 -1.72 -9.67 2.04
C PHE A 73 -2.23 -8.32 2.57
N TRP A 74 -1.38 -7.29 2.60
CA TRP A 74 -1.79 -5.96 3.03
C TRP A 74 -2.84 -5.30 2.12
N ILE A 75 -2.84 -5.60 0.82
CA ILE A 75 -3.93 -5.16 -0.08
C ILE A 75 -5.25 -5.79 0.37
N LEU A 76 -5.27 -7.09 0.67
CA LEU A 76 -6.49 -7.77 1.12
C LEU A 76 -7.00 -7.21 2.45
N ILE A 77 -6.12 -7.06 3.43
CA ILE A 77 -6.47 -6.46 4.73
C ILE A 77 -6.91 -5.00 4.55
N GLY A 78 -6.28 -4.26 3.64
CA GLY A 78 -6.66 -2.90 3.29
C GLY A 78 -8.09 -2.80 2.77
N ILE A 79 -8.49 -3.69 1.85
CA ILE A 79 -9.86 -3.77 1.34
C ILE A 79 -10.86 -4.05 2.48
N VAL A 80 -10.55 -5.00 3.36
CA VAL A 80 -11.39 -5.32 4.53
C VAL A 80 -11.48 -4.11 5.48
N GLY A 81 -10.36 -3.43 5.73
CA GLY A 81 -10.29 -2.23 6.57
C GLY A 81 -11.13 -1.09 6.01
N ILE A 82 -11.06 -0.84 4.70
CA ILE A 82 -11.89 0.14 4.00
C ILE A 82 -13.37 -0.23 4.10
N ALA A 83 -13.73 -1.49 3.81
CA ALA A 83 -15.11 -1.95 3.88
C ALA A 83 -15.70 -1.79 5.29
N ARG A 84 -14.90 -2.11 6.32
CA ARG A 84 -15.30 -1.96 7.72
C ARG A 84 -15.44 -0.50 8.13
N ALA A 85 -14.47 0.34 7.78
CA ALA A 85 -14.51 1.78 8.06
C ALA A 85 -15.66 2.48 7.32
N GLY A 86 -16.08 1.94 6.16
CA GLY A 86 -17.23 2.41 5.39
C GLY A 86 -18.57 1.87 5.85
N GLY A 87 -18.62 1.02 6.88
CA GLY A 87 -19.86 0.41 7.39
C GLY A 87 -20.48 -0.66 6.47
N LEU A 88 -19.73 -1.17 5.49
CA LEU A 88 -20.20 -2.22 4.56
C LEU A 88 -20.19 -3.61 5.20
N ILE A 89 -19.31 -3.82 6.18
CA ILE A 89 -19.15 -5.05 6.95
C ILE A 89 -18.89 -4.68 8.43
N HIS A 90 -19.36 -5.51 9.36
CA HIS A 90 -19.29 -5.26 10.82
C HIS A 90 -18.16 -6.04 11.49
#